data_AF-A0A367FQV5-F1
#
_entry.id   AF-A0A367FQV5-F1
#
_cell.length_a   1.000
_cell.length_b   1.000
_cell.length_c   1.000
_cell.angle_alpha   90.00
_cell.angle_beta   90.00
_cell.angle_gamma   90.00
#
_symmetry.space_group_name_H-M   'P 1'
#
loop_
_entity.id
_entity.type
_entity.pdbx_description
1 polymer ?
#
loop_
_entity_poly.entity_id
_entity_poly.type
_entity_poly.pdbx_seq_one_letter_code
_entity_poly.pdbx_strand_id
1 'polypeptide(L)'
;MAKSGYSITTGSTVSLTALTPRSVLGVKAGAQFGADLKKFRIGFEGTLPTAAVVLVEVCAATFITNAPSSASTTVNVNQAYGRLPGTGFSAAKAWTSEPTILTPLEEYPITPFAGLLPYDFPLGDTPDSALGEGFVIRVTSPAGPLNCRASAWFERC
;
A
#
# COMPACT_ATOMS: atom_id res chain seq x y z
N MET A 1 -9.88 20.21 13.11
CA MET A 1 -10.18 19.81 11.71
C MET A 1 -11.26 18.75 11.70
N ALA A 2 -12.19 18.79 10.74
CA ALA A 2 -13.13 17.69 10.54
C ALA A 2 -12.34 16.46 10.08
N LYS A 3 -12.36 15.36 10.85
CA LYS A 3 -11.67 14.12 10.49
C LYS A 3 -12.42 13.43 9.36
N SER A 4 -11.73 13.17 8.25
CA SER A 4 -12.25 12.37 7.14
C SER A 4 -11.24 11.26 6.84
N GLY A 5 -11.66 10.02 7.08
CA GLY A 5 -10.85 8.85 6.86
C GLY A 5 -11.26 8.11 5.60
N TYR A 6 -10.26 7.54 4.95
CA TYR A 6 -10.38 6.87 3.67
C TYR A 6 -9.79 5.46 3.76
N SER A 7 -10.22 4.59 2.86
CA SER A 7 -9.68 3.25 2.70
C SER A 7 -9.52 2.88 1.24
N ILE A 8 -8.53 2.03 0.98
CA ILE A 8 -8.29 1.38 -0.30
C ILE A 8 -8.07 -0.10 -0.09
N THR A 9 -8.44 -0.90 -1.09
CA THR A 9 -8.21 -2.35 -1.10
C THR A 9 -7.86 -2.80 -2.50
N THR A 10 -7.12 -3.91 -2.62
CA THR A 10 -6.81 -4.47 -3.92
C THR A 10 -8.07 -4.95 -4.66
N GLY A 11 -9.12 -5.41 -3.96
CA GLY A 11 -10.39 -5.87 -4.55
C GLY A 11 -10.30 -7.19 -5.35
N SER A 12 -9.13 -7.51 -5.90
CA SER A 12 -8.75 -8.80 -6.48
C SER A 12 -7.34 -9.17 -6.00
N THR A 13 -6.93 -10.39 -6.29
CA THR A 13 -5.57 -10.83 -5.99
C THR A 13 -4.54 -10.12 -6.87
N VAL A 14 -3.37 -9.84 -6.30
CA VAL A 14 -2.20 -9.33 -7.01
C VAL A 14 -1.18 -10.46 -7.08
N SER A 15 -0.79 -10.83 -8.29
CA SER A 15 0.24 -11.86 -8.50
C SER A 15 1.64 -11.30 -8.28
N LEU A 16 2.50 -12.11 -7.66
CA LEU A 16 3.89 -11.80 -7.36
C LEU A 16 4.81 -12.71 -8.16
N THR A 17 5.92 -12.13 -8.61
CA THR A 17 6.98 -12.82 -9.33
C THR A 17 8.17 -12.98 -8.39
N ALA A 18 8.87 -14.12 -8.47
CA ALA A 18 10.02 -14.39 -7.62
C ALA A 18 11.10 -13.32 -7.77
N LEU A 19 11.71 -12.94 -6.64
CA LEU A 19 12.84 -12.00 -6.52
C LEU A 19 12.60 -10.63 -7.18
N THR A 20 11.34 -10.28 -7.48
CA THR A 20 10.97 -9.02 -8.12
C THR A 20 10.13 -8.21 -7.14
N PRO A 21 10.61 -7.04 -6.69
CA PRO A 21 9.81 -6.16 -5.86
C PRO A 21 8.59 -5.68 -6.65
N ARG A 22 7.44 -5.66 -5.98
CA ARG A 22 6.19 -5.16 -6.55
C ARG A 22 5.45 -4.29 -5.55
N SER A 23 5.14 -3.07 -5.93
CA SER A 23 4.17 -2.22 -5.25
C SER A 23 2.78 -2.82 -5.48
N VAL A 24 2.21 -3.41 -4.44
CA VAL A 24 0.95 -4.18 -4.55
C VAL A 24 -0.28 -3.32 -4.36
N LEU A 25 -0.17 -2.25 -3.57
CA LEU A 25 -1.23 -1.29 -3.29
C LEU A 25 -0.59 0.04 -2.88
N GLY A 26 -1.15 1.16 -3.32
CA GLY A 26 -0.62 2.46 -2.95
C GLY A 26 -1.62 3.58 -3.14
N VAL A 27 -1.35 4.69 -2.45
CA VAL A 27 -2.14 5.93 -2.48
C VAL A 27 -1.20 7.11 -2.67
N LYS A 28 -1.63 8.07 -3.49
CA LYS A 28 -1.00 9.38 -3.69
C LYS A 28 -2.00 10.47 -3.33
N ALA A 29 -1.59 11.39 -2.46
CA ALA A 29 -2.34 12.58 -2.09
C ALA A 29 -2.40 13.60 -3.24
N GLY A 30 -3.37 14.51 -3.16
CA GLY A 30 -3.44 15.66 -4.06
C GLY A 30 -2.35 16.68 -3.74
N ALA A 31 -1.99 17.55 -4.70
CA ALA A 31 -0.89 18.50 -4.53
C ALA A 31 -1.03 19.50 -3.36
N GLN A 32 -2.22 19.63 -2.77
CA GLN A 32 -2.51 20.61 -1.71
C GLN A 32 -2.50 20.02 -0.29
N PHE A 33 -2.20 18.72 -0.14
CA PHE A 33 -2.25 18.03 1.17
C PHE A 33 -1.40 16.75 1.16
N GLY A 34 -1.14 16.22 2.36
CA GLY A 34 -0.46 14.94 2.55
C GLY A 34 -1.43 13.81 2.88
N ALA A 35 -0.89 12.60 2.93
CA ALA A 35 -1.55 11.42 3.48
C ALA A 35 -0.97 11.09 4.86
N ASP A 36 -1.83 10.77 5.81
CA ASP A 36 -1.48 10.27 7.13
C ASP A 36 -1.93 8.81 7.23
N LEU A 37 -0.99 7.86 7.22
CA LEU A 37 -1.29 6.43 7.16
C LEU A 37 -1.64 5.89 8.55
N LYS A 38 -2.87 5.39 8.71
CA LYS A 38 -3.37 4.91 10.00
C LYS A 38 -3.15 3.42 10.22
N LYS A 39 -3.29 2.63 9.16
CA LYS A 39 -3.14 1.18 9.23
C LYS A 39 -3.03 0.56 7.86
N PHE A 40 -2.42 -0.62 7.82
CA PHE A 40 -2.41 -1.46 6.64
C PHE A 40 -2.61 -2.93 7.01
N ARG A 41 -3.07 -3.70 6.03
CA ARG A 41 -3.22 -5.13 6.14
C ARG A 41 -2.73 -5.76 4.86
N ILE A 42 -2.00 -6.85 4.98
CA ILE A 42 -1.62 -7.69 3.84
C ILE A 42 -1.83 -9.16 4.19
N GLY A 43 -2.41 -9.90 3.25
CA GLY A 43 -2.60 -11.34 3.34
C GLY A 43 -2.02 -12.04 2.12
N PHE A 44 -1.47 -13.23 2.34
CA PHE A 44 -0.87 -14.07 1.31
C PHE A 44 -1.71 -15.33 1.06
N GLU A 45 -1.82 -15.71 -0.21
CA GLU A 45 -2.48 -16.92 -0.67
C GLU A 45 -1.43 -18.01 -0.97
N GLY A 46 -0.51 -18.25 -0.04
CA GLY A 46 0.47 -19.33 -0.15
C GLY A 46 -0.11 -20.67 0.26
N THR A 47 0.12 -21.71 -0.56
CA THR A 47 -0.45 -23.06 -0.36
C THR A 47 0.50 -24.04 0.31
N LEU A 48 1.81 -23.75 0.34
CA LEU A 48 2.82 -24.62 0.91
C LEU A 48 3.60 -23.91 2.02
N PRO A 49 3.84 -24.58 3.17
CA PRO A 49 4.78 -24.09 4.16
C PRO A 49 6.19 -24.08 3.57
N THR A 50 6.88 -22.95 3.69
CA THR A 50 8.26 -22.77 3.19
C THR A 50 9.06 -21.98 4.20
N ALA A 51 10.37 -22.26 4.28
CA ALA A 51 11.30 -21.46 5.06
C ALA A 51 11.58 -20.08 4.43
N ALA A 52 11.21 -19.90 3.15
CA ALA A 52 11.41 -18.66 2.43
C ALA A 52 10.36 -17.61 2.84
N VAL A 53 10.82 -16.47 3.36
CA VAL A 53 9.96 -15.37 3.82
C VAL A 53 9.73 -14.35 2.71
N VAL A 54 8.50 -13.83 2.64
CA VAL A 54 8.16 -12.68 1.82
C VAL A 54 8.54 -11.42 2.59
N LEU A 55 9.27 -10.53 1.95
CA LEU A 55 9.55 -9.21 2.51
C LEU A 55 8.40 -8.27 2.16
N VAL A 56 7.73 -7.72 3.17
CA VAL A 56 6.74 -6.66 3.02
C VAL A 56 7.31 -5.37 3.56
N GLU A 57 7.22 -4.32 2.76
CA GLU A 57 7.75 -3.00 3.11
C GLU A 57 6.63 -1.98 2.98
N VAL A 58 6.50 -1.10 3.96
CA VAL A 58 5.70 0.12 3.82
C VAL A 58 6.64 1.22 3.41
N CYS A 59 6.46 1.79 2.23
CA CYS A 59 7.36 2.80 1.70
C CYS A 59 6.63 4.15 1.55
N ALA A 60 7.31 5.23 1.94
CA ALA A 60 6.98 6.56 1.45
C ALA A 60 7.33 6.66 -0.03
N ALA A 61 6.45 7.26 -0.83
CA ALA A 61 6.55 7.26 -2.28
C ALA A 61 6.28 8.65 -2.88
N THR A 62 7.24 9.15 -3.66
CA THR A 62 7.10 10.45 -4.36
C THR A 62 6.21 10.34 -5.61
N PHE A 63 6.14 9.14 -6.20
CA PHE A 63 5.40 8.84 -7.43
C PHE A 63 5.80 9.73 -8.64
N ILE A 64 7.07 10.15 -8.74
CA ILE A 64 7.53 11.01 -9.83
C ILE A 64 7.40 10.32 -11.20
N THR A 65 7.80 9.06 -11.32
CA THR A 65 7.80 8.34 -12.61
C THR A 65 6.52 7.55 -12.87
N ASN A 66 5.98 6.86 -11.85
CA ASN A 66 4.86 5.93 -12.01
C ASN A 66 3.78 6.17 -10.94
N ALA A 67 3.11 7.33 -11.01
CA ALA A 67 1.92 7.62 -10.22
C ALA A 67 0.76 6.65 -10.58
N PRO A 68 -0.24 6.48 -9.67
CA PRO A 68 -1.46 5.71 -9.95
C PRO A 68 -2.08 6.07 -11.30
N SER A 69 -1.85 5.23 -12.31
CA SER A 69 -2.24 5.45 -13.72
C SER A 69 -1.92 4.20 -14.58
N SER A 70 -1.44 4.36 -15.82
CA SER A 70 -1.30 3.30 -16.85
C SER A 70 -0.31 2.19 -16.52
N ALA A 71 0.70 2.43 -15.68
CA ALA A 71 1.65 1.40 -15.21
C ALA A 71 1.13 0.59 -14.00
N SER A 72 -0.16 0.75 -13.68
CA SER A 72 -0.83 0.17 -12.53
C SER A 72 -2.32 -0.03 -12.82
N THR A 73 -3.06 -0.68 -11.93
CA THR A 73 -4.53 -0.75 -12.04
C THR A 73 -5.15 0.17 -11.01
N THR A 74 -5.94 1.15 -11.45
CA THR A 74 -6.65 2.08 -10.56
C THR A 74 -7.55 1.33 -9.56
N VAL A 75 -7.55 1.78 -8.31
CA VAL A 75 -8.48 1.33 -7.28
C VAL A 75 -9.27 2.49 -6.72
N ASN A 76 -10.51 2.23 -6.30
CA ASN A 76 -11.37 3.26 -5.74
C ASN A 76 -10.91 3.62 -4.32
N VAL A 77 -10.84 4.92 -4.05
CA VAL A 77 -10.69 5.46 -2.70
C VAL A 77 -12.07 5.58 -2.09
N ASN A 78 -12.34 4.80 -1.04
CA ASN A 78 -13.62 4.79 -0.35
C ASN A 78 -13.53 5.66 0.89
N GLN A 79 -14.48 6.56 1.10
CA GLN A 79 -14.57 7.26 2.38
C GLN A 79 -15.13 6.31 3.43
N ALA A 80 -14.38 6.11 4.53
CA ALA A 80 -14.79 5.29 5.64
C ALA A 80 -15.57 6.08 6.70
N TYR A 81 -15.22 7.35 6.93
CA TYR A 81 -15.91 8.25 7.86
C TYR A 81 -15.62 9.73 7.56
N GLY A 82 -16.37 10.62 8.21
CA GLY A 82 -16.23 12.07 8.08
C GLY A 82 -17.13 12.68 7.00
N ARG A 83 -17.01 14.00 6.79
CA ARG A 83 -17.75 14.72 5.74
C ARG A 83 -16.98 14.64 4.42
N LEU A 84 -17.68 14.35 3.32
CA LEU A 84 -17.12 14.08 1.99
C LEU A 84 -16.83 15.39 1.23
N PRO A 85 -15.59 15.90 1.11
CA PRO A 85 -15.29 17.13 0.38
C PRO A 85 -14.81 16.84 -1.06
N GLY A 86 -14.95 15.60 -1.54
CA GLY A 86 -14.12 15.03 -2.62
C GLY A 86 -12.85 14.44 -2.04
N THR A 87 -12.44 13.25 -2.51
CA THR A 87 -11.30 12.53 -1.91
C THR A 87 -9.99 13.26 -2.19
N GLY A 88 -9.78 13.70 -3.44
CA GLY A 88 -8.52 14.29 -3.90
C GLY A 88 -7.31 13.36 -3.84
N PHE A 89 -7.51 12.10 -3.46
CA PHE A 89 -6.52 11.02 -3.48
C PHE A 89 -6.67 10.21 -4.77
N SER A 90 -5.55 9.72 -5.28
CA SER A 90 -5.51 8.71 -6.34
C SER A 90 -4.87 7.44 -5.78
N ALA A 91 -5.36 6.27 -6.19
CA ALA A 91 -4.86 5.00 -5.68
C ALA A 91 -4.81 3.96 -6.80
N ALA A 92 -3.86 3.05 -6.70
CA ALA A 92 -3.75 1.94 -7.62
C ALA A 92 -3.19 0.69 -6.92
N LYS A 93 -3.17 -0.41 -7.66
CA LYS A 93 -2.60 -1.71 -7.28
C LYS A 93 -1.80 -2.28 -8.44
N ALA A 94 -1.02 -3.33 -8.13
CA ALA A 94 -0.35 -4.18 -9.12
C ALA A 94 0.49 -3.37 -10.13
N TRP A 95 1.44 -2.58 -9.65
CA TRP A 95 2.35 -1.86 -10.53
C TRP A 95 3.17 -2.85 -11.37
N THR A 96 3.20 -2.60 -12.69
CA THR A 96 4.04 -3.34 -13.64
C THR A 96 5.42 -2.69 -13.79
N SER A 97 5.54 -1.42 -13.42
CA SER A 97 6.80 -0.70 -13.26
C SER A 97 6.75 0.06 -11.92
N GLU A 98 7.75 -0.16 -11.07
CA GLU A 98 7.75 0.41 -9.72
C GLU A 98 7.73 1.94 -9.75
N PRO A 99 6.98 2.60 -8.84
CA PRO A 99 7.17 4.02 -8.56
C PRO A 99 8.62 4.32 -8.15
N THR A 100 9.14 5.49 -8.53
CA THR A 100 10.48 5.91 -8.13
C THR A 100 10.50 6.76 -6.88
N ILE A 101 11.66 6.71 -6.21
CA ILE A 101 11.93 7.22 -4.87
C ILE A 101 10.93 6.60 -3.88
N LEU A 102 11.20 5.34 -3.56
CA LEU A 102 10.55 4.60 -2.50
C LEU A 102 11.51 4.52 -1.33
N THR A 103 11.10 5.08 -0.20
CA THR A 103 11.87 5.02 1.05
C THR A 103 11.14 4.08 2.01
N PRO A 104 11.69 2.89 2.32
CA PRO A 104 11.10 1.99 3.31
C PRO A 104 11.03 2.68 4.67
N LEU A 105 9.85 2.64 5.30
CA LEU A 105 9.60 3.12 6.65
C LEU A 105 9.67 1.97 7.65
N GLU A 106 9.06 0.84 7.29
CA GLU A 106 9.05 -0.39 8.08
C GLU A 106 9.14 -1.60 7.15
N GLU A 107 9.76 -2.67 7.63
CA GLU A 107 9.99 -3.91 6.90
C GLU A 107 9.56 -5.12 7.75
N TYR A 108 8.84 -6.05 7.13
CA TYR A 108 8.25 -7.20 7.79
C TYR A 108 8.55 -8.48 6.99
N PRO A 109 9.35 -9.41 7.54
CA PRO A 109 9.47 -10.75 6.99
C PRO A 109 8.24 -11.58 7.39
N ILE A 110 7.46 -12.04 6.41
CA ILE A 110 6.23 -12.80 6.63
C ILE A 110 6.29 -14.13 5.89
N THR A 111 5.88 -15.20 6.55
CA THR A 111 5.73 -16.50 5.89
C THR A 111 4.53 -16.47 4.93
N PRO A 112 4.68 -16.89 3.66
CA PRO A 112 3.58 -16.80 2.69
C PRO A 112 2.42 -17.76 2.98
N PHE A 113 2.67 -18.85 3.73
CA PHE A 113 1.64 -19.82 4.10
C PHE A 113 0.72 -19.25 5.19
N ALA A 114 -0.55 -19.02 4.81
CA ALA A 114 -1.56 -18.40 5.69
C ALA A 114 -1.10 -17.06 6.34
N GLY A 115 -0.16 -16.37 5.71
CA GLY A 115 0.42 -15.14 6.26
C GLY A 115 -0.57 -14.01 6.21
N LEU A 116 -0.90 -13.44 7.37
CA LEU A 116 -1.67 -12.21 7.52
C LEU A 116 -0.86 -11.27 8.43
N LEU A 117 -0.57 -10.07 7.93
CA LEU A 117 -0.05 -8.98 8.74
C LEU A 117 -1.09 -7.87 8.80
N PRO A 118 -1.83 -7.76 9.91
CA PRO A 118 -2.58 -6.57 10.24
C PRO A 118 -1.73 -5.67 11.14
N TYR A 119 -1.46 -4.44 10.70
CA TYR A 119 -0.73 -3.46 11.49
C TYR A 119 -1.49 -2.14 11.55
N ASP A 120 -1.79 -1.73 12.78
CA ASP A 120 -2.46 -0.48 13.09
C ASP A 120 -1.44 0.41 13.82
N PHE A 121 -1.09 1.54 13.22
CA PHE A 121 -0.11 2.47 13.79
C PHE A 121 -0.70 3.07 15.09
N PRO A 122 0.11 3.19 16.15
CA PRO A 122 -0.35 3.82 17.39
C PRO A 122 -0.68 5.29 17.15
N LEU A 123 -1.65 5.80 17.91
CA LEU A 123 -2.09 7.18 17.77
C LEU A 123 -0.95 8.14 18.13
N GLY A 124 -0.53 8.97 17.17
CA GLY A 124 0.50 10.00 17.37
C GLY A 124 1.82 9.70 16.66
N ASP A 125 2.07 8.44 16.31
CA ASP A 125 3.27 8.01 15.57
C ASP A 125 2.90 7.50 14.17
N THR A 126 1.79 7.98 13.61
CA THR A 126 1.35 7.63 12.27
C THR A 126 2.23 8.35 11.25
N PRO A 127 2.81 7.64 10.26
CA PRO A 127 3.67 8.28 9.28
C PRO A 127 2.85 9.22 8.38
N ASP A 128 3.37 10.43 8.19
CA ASP A 128 2.84 11.45 7.30
C ASP A 128 3.66 11.54 6.01
N SER A 129 2.98 11.81 4.90
CA SER A 129 3.64 12.05 3.62
C SER A 129 3.82 13.54 3.38
N ALA A 130 4.80 13.91 2.56
CA ALA A 130 4.85 15.24 1.99
C ALA A 130 3.62 15.52 1.08
N LEU A 131 3.41 16.80 0.76
CA LEU A 131 2.29 17.26 -0.06
C LEU A 131 2.35 16.63 -1.46
N GLY A 132 1.23 16.06 -1.93
CA GLY A 132 1.17 15.41 -3.24
C GLY A 132 1.92 14.08 -3.34
N GLU A 133 2.47 13.57 -2.24
CA GLU A 133 3.11 12.26 -2.14
C GLU A 133 2.18 11.25 -1.46
N GLY A 134 2.70 10.09 -1.09
CA GLY A 134 1.91 9.13 -0.32
C GLY A 134 2.70 7.87 -0.01
N PHE A 135 2.02 6.73 -0.06
CA PHE A 135 2.56 5.46 0.42
C PHE A 135 2.28 4.32 -0.54
N VAL A 136 3.18 3.34 -0.54
CA VAL A 136 2.98 2.05 -1.19
C VAL A 136 3.29 0.92 -0.21
N ILE A 137 2.56 -0.17 -0.34
CA ILE A 137 2.93 -1.46 0.23
C ILE A 137 3.71 -2.19 -0.87
N ARG A 138 5.01 -2.37 -0.65
CA ARG A 138 5.90 -3.10 -1.57
C ARG A 138 6.14 -4.50 -1.04
N VAL A 139 6.17 -5.46 -1.94
CA VAL A 139 6.32 -6.87 -1.61
C VAL A 139 7.38 -7.50 -2.49
N THR A 140 8.33 -8.17 -1.88
CA THR A 140 9.35 -8.97 -2.58
C THR A 140 9.19 -10.43 -2.17
N SER A 141 8.71 -11.25 -3.10
CA SER A 141 8.53 -12.68 -2.86
C SER A 141 9.82 -13.46 -3.16
N PRO A 142 10.28 -14.39 -2.31
CA PRO A 142 11.47 -15.20 -2.57
C PRO A 142 11.21 -16.29 -3.62
N ALA A 143 9.95 -16.68 -3.81
CA ALA A 143 9.51 -17.71 -4.75
C ALA A 143 8.20 -17.29 -5.44
N GLY A 144 7.90 -17.88 -6.58
CA GLY A 144 6.66 -17.63 -7.31
C GLY A 144 6.18 -18.90 -8.01
N PRO A 145 4.88 -18.96 -8.38
CA PRO A 145 3.87 -17.90 -8.23
C PRO A 145 3.30 -17.82 -6.80
N LEU A 146 3.15 -16.60 -6.28
CA LEU A 146 2.46 -16.29 -5.03
C LEU A 146 1.47 -15.16 -5.29
N ASN A 147 0.34 -15.14 -4.61
CA ASN A 147 -0.58 -14.02 -4.69
C ASN A 147 -0.81 -13.38 -3.33
N CYS A 148 -1.16 -12.10 -3.33
CA CYS A 148 -1.49 -11.36 -2.12
C CYS A 148 -2.70 -10.44 -2.30
N ARG A 149 -3.28 -10.04 -1.18
CA ARG A 149 -4.31 -9.00 -1.07
C ARG A 149 -3.90 -8.02 0.00
N ALA A 150 -4.20 -6.75 -0.22
CA ALA A 150 -3.87 -5.70 0.73
C ALA A 150 -5.00 -4.70 0.88
N SER A 151 -4.99 -4.02 2.03
CA SER A 151 -5.86 -2.88 2.33
C SER A 151 -5.09 -1.85 3.15
N ALA A 152 -5.38 -0.57 2.95
CA ALA A 152 -4.78 0.53 3.69
C ALA A 152 -5.84 1.56 4.08
N TRP A 153 -5.65 2.22 5.22
CA TRP A 153 -6.50 3.29 5.71
C TRP A 153 -5.66 4.49 6.08
N PHE A 154 -6.15 5.66 5.70
CA PHE A 154 -5.41 6.91 5.82
C PHE A 154 -6.36 8.09 6.00
N GLU A 155 -5.81 9.19 6.51
CA GLU A 155 -6.46 10.49 6.61
C GLU A 155 -5.68 11.53 5.80
N ARG A 156 -6.27 12.72 5.67
CA ARG A 156 -5.59 13.89 5.13
C ARG A 156 -4.80 14.58 6.26
N CYS A 157 -3.55 14.96 6.00
CA CYS A 157 -2.76 15.87 6.82
C CYS A 157 -2.48 17.20 6.11
#